data_AF-A0A1M5XK99-F1
#
_entry.id   AF-A0A1M5XK99-F1
#
_cell.length_a   1.000
_cell.length_b   1.000
_cell.length_c   1.000
_cell.angle_alpha   90.00
_cell.angle_beta   90.00
_cell.angle_gamma   90.00
#
_symmetry.space_group_name_H-M   'P 1'
#
loop_
_entity.id
_entity.type
_entity.pdbx_description
1 polymer ?
#
loop_
_entity_poly.entity_id
_entity_poly.type
_entity_poly.pdbx_seq_one_letter_code
_entity_poly.pdbx_strand_id
1 'polypeptide(L)'
;MHRPTRVLFFSFIIFLLSAPAVAQRVVTPKEWIEQLNLKAGLPAKLLSTRSVVFYDYSLTEKNLLDVQQMLQRTGVDAVAYFELDMLMASKDVTKAFADYFAKREMTNIVFVERDETNYRVTVTAYNEKENVVDPGQGAWSESNSVLLEAMKALYRTAATQQKKQNLLINDTPETGLAINPILGKRNEFYAPDLKVDPLAVQKTGDEAIDKELEAIFTANYPLKFKMAEPNLTEKELRKQGLLYVLCVVHTRGAVAKELLGYDMSKSESALVSVTYPETTQQLKNIPSNTTIFKFYFKHIDSGNAFFGTKWDADITWQQALLNQIRGMKAELRINN
;
A
#
# COMPACT_ATOMS: atom_id res chain seq x y z
N MET A 1 59.96 -34.26 -21.73
CA MET A 1 58.85 -34.67 -20.83
C MET A 1 58.15 -33.39 -20.36
N HIS A 2 57.30 -32.81 -21.22
CA HIS A 2 56.62 -31.53 -20.97
C HIS A 2 55.20 -31.79 -20.47
N ARG A 3 54.87 -31.32 -19.26
CA ARG A 3 53.49 -31.24 -18.77
C ARG A 3 52.99 -29.81 -19.00
N PRO A 4 51.82 -29.61 -19.64
CA PRO A 4 51.22 -28.29 -19.71
C PRO A 4 50.35 -28.03 -18.47
N THR A 5 50.58 -26.86 -17.88
CA THR A 5 49.82 -26.29 -16.76
C THR A 5 48.43 -25.88 -17.27
N ARG A 6 47.37 -26.54 -16.79
CA ARG A 6 45.99 -26.16 -17.09
C ARG A 6 45.61 -24.96 -16.23
N VAL A 7 45.44 -23.80 -16.85
CA VAL A 7 44.80 -22.63 -16.24
C VAL A 7 43.29 -22.88 -16.23
N LEU A 8 42.72 -23.08 -15.05
CA LEU A 8 41.27 -23.18 -14.85
C LEU A 8 40.70 -21.76 -14.80
N PHE A 9 40.03 -21.34 -15.86
CA PHE A 9 39.24 -20.10 -15.88
C PHE A 9 37.90 -20.38 -15.19
N PHE A 10 37.77 -19.98 -13.92
CA PHE A 10 36.49 -19.98 -13.21
C PHE A 10 35.66 -18.78 -13.71
N SER A 11 34.72 -19.03 -14.61
CA SER A 11 33.73 -18.04 -15.02
C SER A 11 32.63 -18.00 -13.95
N PHE A 12 32.68 -17.00 -13.08
CA PHE A 12 31.68 -16.74 -12.05
C PHE A 12 30.48 -16.05 -12.71
N ILE A 13 29.46 -16.81 -13.12
CA ILE A 13 28.18 -16.24 -13.53
C ILE A 13 27.46 -15.77 -12.26
N ILE A 14 27.56 -14.47 -11.99
CA ILE A 14 26.73 -13.80 -10.99
C ILE A 14 25.31 -13.74 -11.56
N PHE A 15 24.48 -14.70 -11.17
CA PHE A 15 23.03 -14.54 -11.26
C PHE A 15 22.62 -13.46 -10.24
N LEU A 16 22.52 -12.22 -10.72
CA LEU A 16 21.75 -11.19 -10.04
C LEU A 16 20.28 -11.63 -10.06
N LEU A 17 19.86 -12.33 -9.01
CA LEU A 17 18.45 -12.48 -8.66
C LEU A 17 17.94 -11.08 -8.31
N SER A 18 17.40 -10.39 -9.31
CA SER A 18 16.54 -9.24 -9.10
C SER A 18 15.33 -9.72 -8.29
N ALA A 19 15.32 -9.39 -7.00
CA ALA A 19 14.10 -9.49 -6.22
C ALA A 19 13.01 -8.68 -6.94
N PRO A 20 11.75 -9.16 -6.99
CA PRO A 20 10.65 -8.36 -7.49
C PRO A 20 10.44 -7.20 -6.52
N ALA A 21 11.08 -6.08 -6.81
CA ALA A 21 10.77 -4.82 -6.17
C ALA A 21 9.51 -4.25 -6.82
N VAL A 22 8.55 -3.86 -5.99
CA VAL A 22 7.23 -3.39 -6.41
C VAL A 22 7.33 -1.91 -6.80
N ALA A 23 7.04 -1.64 -8.09
CA ALA A 23 7.07 -0.31 -8.69
C ALA A 23 5.98 0.60 -8.07
N GLN A 24 5.83 1.85 -8.55
CA GLN A 24 4.61 2.66 -8.27
C GLN A 24 3.34 2.08 -8.94
N ARG A 25 3.32 0.77 -9.18
CA ARG A 25 2.17 0.05 -9.66
C ARG A 25 1.12 0.04 -8.56
N VAL A 26 -0.06 0.49 -8.92
CA VAL A 26 -1.26 0.35 -8.10
C VAL A 26 -1.69 -1.10 -8.09
N VAL A 27 -1.86 -1.67 -6.89
CA VAL A 27 -2.28 -3.06 -6.69
C VAL A 27 -3.68 -3.07 -6.08
N THR A 28 -4.58 -3.85 -6.67
CA THR A 28 -5.94 -4.05 -6.12
C THR A 28 -5.95 -5.12 -5.03
N PRO A 29 -7.00 -5.16 -4.16
CA PRO A 29 -7.09 -6.19 -3.12
C PRO A 29 -7.04 -7.62 -3.69
N LYS A 30 -7.70 -7.81 -4.83
CA LYS A 30 -7.73 -9.08 -5.54
C LYS A 30 -6.33 -9.48 -6.02
N GLU A 31 -5.62 -8.59 -6.74
CA GLU A 31 -4.26 -8.86 -7.21
C GLU A 31 -3.30 -9.14 -6.04
N TRP A 32 -3.50 -8.46 -4.90
CA TRP A 32 -2.68 -8.66 -3.71
C TRP A 32 -2.78 -10.08 -3.15
N ILE A 33 -3.96 -10.68 -3.18
CA ILE A 33 -4.16 -12.04 -2.66
C ILE A 33 -3.79 -13.09 -3.72
N GLU A 34 -4.10 -12.82 -4.99
CA GLU A 34 -3.77 -13.71 -6.11
C GLU A 34 -2.26 -13.86 -6.34
N GLN A 35 -1.44 -12.94 -5.83
CA GLN A 35 0.02 -13.10 -5.86
C GLN A 35 0.51 -14.25 -4.96
N LEU A 36 -0.28 -14.71 -4.00
CA LEU A 36 0.09 -15.77 -3.06
C LEU A 36 -0.17 -17.17 -3.63
N ASN A 37 0.59 -18.16 -3.16
CA ASN A 37 0.26 -19.56 -3.40
C ASN A 37 -0.79 -20.03 -2.38
N LEU A 38 -2.07 -19.90 -2.75
CA LEU A 38 -3.24 -20.17 -1.89
C LEU A 38 -3.48 -21.65 -1.55
N LYS A 39 -2.65 -22.57 -2.05
CA LYS A 39 -2.77 -24.02 -1.83
C LYS A 39 -1.78 -24.54 -0.77
N ALA A 40 -1.10 -23.64 -0.06
CA ALA A 40 -0.14 -24.02 0.97
C ALA A 40 -0.83 -24.32 2.31
N GLY A 41 -0.04 -24.77 3.29
CA GLY A 41 -0.49 -24.98 4.66
C GLY A 41 -0.50 -23.69 5.50
N LEU A 42 -1.02 -23.79 6.73
CA LEU A 42 -0.98 -22.68 7.69
C LEU A 42 0.47 -22.36 8.09
N PRO A 43 0.79 -21.08 8.42
CA PRO A 43 2.07 -20.73 9.01
C PRO A 43 2.35 -21.53 10.29
N ALA A 44 3.56 -22.08 10.43
CA ALA A 44 3.87 -23.07 11.47
C ALA A 44 3.68 -22.60 12.93
N LYS A 45 3.70 -21.28 13.17
CA LYS A 45 3.60 -20.68 14.52
C LYS A 45 2.31 -19.88 14.73
N LEU A 46 1.30 -20.07 13.88
CA LEU A 46 0.04 -19.32 13.94
C LEU A 46 -0.61 -19.29 15.34
N LEU A 47 -0.54 -20.39 16.09
CA LEU A 47 -1.16 -20.50 17.43
C LEU A 47 -0.23 -20.18 18.61
N SER A 48 0.97 -19.66 18.34
CA SER A 48 1.95 -19.27 19.36
C SER A 48 2.55 -17.88 19.15
N THR A 49 2.13 -17.17 18.09
CA THR A 49 2.58 -15.83 17.77
C THR A 49 1.41 -14.94 17.37
N ARG A 50 1.70 -13.64 17.19
CA ARG A 50 0.69 -12.62 16.93
C ARG A 50 0.34 -12.50 15.45
N SER A 51 -0.90 -12.10 15.22
CA SER A 51 -1.51 -11.94 13.91
C SER A 51 -2.14 -10.56 13.77
N VAL A 52 -2.05 -10.01 12.57
CA VAL A 52 -2.87 -8.86 12.14
C VAL A 52 -3.97 -9.35 11.20
N VAL A 53 -5.15 -8.75 11.30
CA VAL A 53 -6.28 -9.04 10.41
C VAL A 53 -6.48 -7.87 9.45
N PHE A 54 -6.47 -8.18 8.16
CA PHE A 54 -6.95 -7.29 7.11
C PHE A 54 -8.31 -7.74 6.63
N TYR A 55 -9.25 -6.82 6.51
CA TYR A 55 -10.62 -7.16 6.18
C TYR A 55 -11.18 -6.28 5.07
N ASP A 56 -12.09 -6.82 4.27
CA ASP A 56 -12.83 -6.05 3.28
C ASP A 56 -13.76 -5.02 3.94
N TYR A 57 -13.76 -3.77 3.45
CA TYR A 57 -14.50 -2.66 4.05
C TYR A 57 -16.03 -2.86 4.09
N SER A 58 -16.57 -3.81 3.30
CA SER A 58 -18.00 -4.15 3.32
C SER A 58 -18.39 -5.07 4.49
N LEU A 59 -17.42 -5.55 5.27
CA LEU A 59 -17.67 -6.34 6.47
C LEU A 59 -18.24 -5.44 7.58
N THR A 60 -19.34 -5.90 8.17
CA THR A 60 -19.99 -5.19 9.28
C THR A 60 -19.26 -5.43 10.60
N GLU A 61 -19.49 -4.59 11.60
CA GLU A 61 -18.98 -4.79 12.96
C GLU A 61 -19.32 -6.19 13.52
N LYS A 62 -20.53 -6.69 13.21
CA LYS A 62 -20.94 -8.05 13.56
C LYS A 62 -20.03 -9.09 12.91
N ASN A 63 -19.70 -8.92 11.63
CA ASN A 63 -18.79 -9.85 10.96
C ASN A 63 -17.40 -9.83 11.61
N LEU A 64 -16.88 -8.66 11.98
CA LEU A 64 -15.58 -8.55 12.64
C LEU A 64 -15.59 -9.22 14.03
N LEU A 65 -16.68 -9.08 14.77
CA LEU A 65 -16.86 -9.79 16.05
C LEU A 65 -16.90 -11.31 15.85
N ASP A 66 -17.64 -11.81 14.86
CA ASP A 66 -17.69 -13.24 14.53
C ASP A 66 -16.29 -13.78 14.15
N VAL A 67 -15.50 -13.00 13.40
CA VAL A 67 -14.10 -13.32 13.08
C VAL A 67 -13.26 -13.38 14.36
N GLN A 68 -13.29 -12.36 15.21
CA GLN A 68 -12.48 -12.32 16.44
C GLN A 68 -12.79 -13.50 17.35
N GLN A 69 -14.07 -13.79 17.58
CA GLN A 69 -14.49 -14.92 18.42
C GLN A 69 -13.99 -16.26 17.88
N MET A 70 -14.02 -16.44 16.56
CA MET A 70 -13.51 -17.65 15.93
C MET A 70 -11.98 -17.74 15.96
N LEU A 71 -11.26 -16.63 15.79
CA LEU A 71 -9.80 -16.59 15.94
C LEU A 71 -9.38 -16.92 17.38
N GLN A 72 -10.05 -16.34 18.37
CA GLN A 72 -9.85 -16.63 19.79
C GLN A 72 -10.08 -18.12 20.11
N ARG A 73 -11.20 -18.68 19.64
CA ARG A 73 -11.51 -20.10 19.78
C ARG A 73 -10.44 -20.98 19.15
N THR A 74 -9.95 -20.59 17.97
CA THR A 74 -8.87 -21.28 17.27
C THR A 74 -7.53 -21.17 18.00
N GLY A 75 -7.30 -20.09 18.75
CA GLY A 75 -6.03 -19.79 19.39
C GLY A 75 -5.13 -18.85 18.56
N VAL A 76 -5.68 -18.21 17.53
CA VAL A 76 -4.98 -17.18 16.76
C VAL A 76 -5.07 -15.86 17.53
N ASP A 77 -3.91 -15.30 17.88
CA ASP A 77 -3.85 -14.02 18.60
C ASP A 77 -3.92 -12.86 17.60
N ALA A 78 -5.14 -12.41 17.30
CA ALA A 78 -5.40 -11.25 16.44
C ALA A 78 -5.40 -9.97 17.28
N VAL A 79 -4.37 -9.13 17.10
CA VAL A 79 -4.16 -7.95 17.95
C VAL A 79 -4.52 -6.62 17.28
N ALA A 80 -4.81 -6.63 15.98
CA ALA A 80 -5.11 -5.43 15.22
C ALA A 80 -5.91 -5.76 13.97
N TYR A 81 -6.85 -4.88 13.63
CA TYR A 81 -7.74 -4.99 12.49
C TYR A 81 -7.64 -3.73 11.63
N PHE A 82 -7.41 -3.91 10.34
CA PHE A 82 -7.34 -2.82 9.36
C PHE A 82 -8.12 -3.16 8.10
N GLU A 83 -8.67 -2.16 7.44
CA GLU A 83 -9.26 -2.36 6.13
C GLU A 83 -8.16 -2.71 5.12
N LEU A 84 -8.40 -3.72 4.28
CA LEU A 84 -7.40 -4.26 3.36
C LEU A 84 -6.91 -3.21 2.35
N ASP A 85 -7.80 -2.32 1.91
CA ASP A 85 -7.46 -1.25 0.98
C ASP A 85 -6.58 -0.15 1.59
N MET A 86 -6.40 -0.12 2.92
CA MET A 86 -5.36 0.71 3.56
C MET A 86 -3.97 0.19 3.22
N LEU A 87 -3.74 -1.13 3.36
CA LEU A 87 -2.41 -1.75 3.21
C LEU A 87 -1.76 -1.43 1.86
N MET A 88 -2.57 -1.45 0.81
CA MET A 88 -2.15 -1.27 -0.58
C MET A 88 -2.33 0.16 -1.10
N ALA A 89 -2.72 1.09 -0.23
CA ALA A 89 -3.02 2.47 -0.65
C ALA A 89 -1.82 3.16 -1.29
N SER A 90 -0.60 2.88 -0.83
CA SER A 90 0.66 3.31 -1.46
C SER A 90 1.84 2.54 -0.90
N LYS A 91 2.99 2.59 -1.59
CA LYS A 91 4.25 2.02 -1.10
C LYS A 91 4.65 2.54 0.29
N ASP A 92 4.47 3.84 0.53
CA ASP A 92 4.78 4.47 1.82
C ASP A 92 3.87 3.94 2.94
N VAL A 93 2.60 3.65 2.62
CA VAL A 93 1.65 3.07 3.56
C VAL A 93 1.99 1.61 3.85
N THR A 94 2.27 0.80 2.82
CA THR A 94 2.70 -0.60 3.01
C THR A 94 3.96 -0.68 3.88
N LYS A 95 4.93 0.22 3.66
CA LYS A 95 6.11 0.35 4.50
C LYS A 95 5.77 0.73 5.95
N ALA A 96 4.86 1.69 6.16
CA ALA A 96 4.43 2.07 7.50
C ALA A 96 3.73 0.92 8.25
N PHE A 97 3.00 0.06 7.54
CA PHE A 97 2.47 -1.20 8.09
C PHE A 97 3.59 -2.17 8.47
N ALA A 98 4.61 -2.35 7.63
CA ALA A 98 5.76 -3.18 7.97
C ALA A 98 6.46 -2.68 9.26
N ASP A 99 6.65 -1.37 9.39
CA ASP A 99 7.20 -0.76 10.62
C ASP A 99 6.29 -1.00 11.83
N TYR A 100 4.96 -0.90 11.65
CA TYR A 100 3.97 -1.21 12.69
C TYR A 100 4.04 -2.68 13.11
N PHE A 101 4.16 -3.61 12.15
CA PHE A 101 4.27 -5.05 12.37
C PHE A 101 5.54 -5.42 13.11
N ALA A 102 6.68 -4.86 12.72
CA ALA A 102 7.94 -5.06 13.42
C ALA A 102 7.85 -4.60 14.89
N LYS A 103 7.29 -3.41 15.13
CA LYS A 103 7.13 -2.86 16.50
C LYS A 103 6.18 -3.66 17.38
N ARG A 104 5.14 -4.25 16.79
CA ARG A 104 4.14 -5.05 17.52
C ARG A 104 4.45 -6.55 17.51
N GLU A 105 5.55 -6.96 16.86
CA GLU A 105 5.99 -8.35 16.71
C GLU A 105 4.94 -9.23 16.00
N MET A 106 4.33 -8.70 14.93
CA MET A 106 3.41 -9.45 14.10
C MET A 106 4.18 -10.45 13.26
N THR A 107 3.71 -11.69 13.20
CA THR A 107 4.35 -12.75 12.39
C THR A 107 3.39 -13.38 11.39
N ASN A 108 2.08 -13.23 11.59
CA ASN A 108 1.06 -13.78 10.71
C ASN A 108 0.12 -12.69 10.25
N ILE A 109 -0.46 -12.91 9.08
CA ILE A 109 -1.44 -12.04 8.45
C ILE A 109 -2.64 -12.89 8.10
N VAL A 110 -3.82 -12.42 8.50
CA VAL A 110 -5.11 -13.01 8.17
C VAL A 110 -5.85 -12.03 7.28
N PHE A 111 -6.23 -12.45 6.07
CA PHE A 111 -7.10 -11.70 5.19
C PHE A 111 -8.52 -12.28 5.28
N VAL A 112 -9.51 -11.41 5.45
CA VAL A 112 -10.93 -11.74 5.40
C VAL A 112 -11.58 -10.91 4.31
N GLU A 113 -11.79 -11.54 3.16
CA GLU A 113 -12.33 -10.90 1.98
C GLU A 113 -13.80 -11.29 1.78
N ARG A 114 -14.54 -10.41 1.11
CA ARG A 114 -15.89 -10.69 0.66
C ARG A 114 -16.01 -10.36 -0.82
N ASP A 115 -16.31 -11.37 -1.64
CA ASP A 115 -16.78 -11.16 -3.00
C ASP A 115 -18.32 -11.08 -3.02
N GLU A 116 -18.93 -10.98 -4.21
CA GLU A 116 -20.38 -10.85 -4.36
C GLU A 116 -21.19 -11.96 -3.66
N THR A 117 -20.60 -13.16 -3.51
CA THR A 117 -21.32 -14.36 -3.07
C THR A 117 -20.64 -15.12 -1.93
N ASN A 118 -19.34 -14.94 -1.73
CA ASN A 118 -18.52 -15.71 -0.81
C ASN A 118 -17.63 -14.84 0.07
N TYR A 119 -17.34 -15.39 1.24
CA TYR A 119 -16.25 -14.96 2.09
C TYR A 119 -15.05 -15.83 1.81
N ARG A 120 -13.86 -15.23 1.81
CA ARG A 120 -12.59 -15.94 1.73
C ARG A 120 -11.75 -15.56 2.94
N VAL A 121 -11.17 -16.58 3.58
CA VAL A 121 -10.21 -16.42 4.67
C VAL A 121 -8.87 -16.94 4.17
N THR A 122 -7.86 -16.09 4.17
CA THR A 122 -6.49 -16.43 3.77
C THR A 122 -5.54 -16.16 4.91
N VAL A 123 -4.65 -17.10 5.23
CA VAL A 123 -3.67 -16.97 6.32
C VAL A 123 -2.27 -17.22 5.78
N THR A 124 -1.37 -16.28 6.02
CA THR A 124 0.03 -16.36 5.59
C THR A 124 0.96 -15.73 6.62
N ALA A 125 2.26 -15.97 6.49
CA ALA A 125 3.26 -15.34 7.35
C ALA A 125 3.52 -13.90 6.89
N TYR A 126 3.85 -13.01 7.81
CA TYR A 126 4.51 -11.75 7.45
C TYR A 126 5.95 -12.07 7.01
N ASN A 127 6.40 -11.49 5.90
CA ASN A 127 7.74 -11.76 5.35
C ASN A 127 8.88 -10.98 6.02
N GLU A 128 8.57 -10.17 7.05
CA GLU A 128 9.53 -9.34 7.78
C GLU A 128 10.19 -8.23 6.95
N LYS A 129 9.58 -7.85 5.82
CA LYS A 129 10.08 -6.82 4.89
C LYS A 129 9.03 -5.74 4.63
N GLU A 130 9.45 -4.66 3.96
CA GLU A 130 8.60 -3.50 3.61
C GLU A 130 7.42 -3.86 2.69
N ASN A 131 7.55 -4.91 1.87
CA ASN A 131 6.49 -5.38 0.97
C ASN A 131 5.47 -6.31 1.62
N VAL A 132 5.65 -6.65 2.91
CA VAL A 132 4.71 -7.41 3.75
C VAL A 132 4.53 -8.89 3.38
N VAL A 133 4.37 -9.22 2.09
CA VAL A 133 4.33 -10.58 1.57
C VAL A 133 5.18 -10.66 0.29
N ASP A 134 5.77 -11.82 0.04
CA ASP A 134 6.49 -12.08 -1.22
C ASP A 134 5.55 -12.70 -2.29
N PRO A 135 5.71 -12.39 -3.59
CA PRO A 135 5.01 -13.11 -4.65
C PRO A 135 5.30 -14.62 -4.60
N GLY A 136 4.25 -15.43 -4.76
CA GLY A 136 4.29 -16.89 -4.66
C GLY A 136 4.40 -17.42 -3.23
N GLN A 137 4.42 -16.55 -2.21
CA GLN A 137 4.48 -16.97 -0.81
C GLN A 137 3.30 -17.88 -0.47
N GLY A 138 3.60 -18.96 0.28
CA GLY A 138 2.59 -19.92 0.71
C GLY A 138 1.54 -19.26 1.61
N ALA A 139 0.27 -19.47 1.27
CA ALA A 139 -0.86 -19.10 2.09
C ALA A 139 -1.86 -20.26 2.15
N TRP A 140 -2.44 -20.47 3.31
CA TRP A 140 -3.64 -21.28 3.44
C TRP A 140 -4.84 -20.42 3.07
N SER A 141 -5.81 -20.97 2.34
CA SER A 141 -7.01 -20.22 1.98
C SER A 141 -8.23 -21.13 1.93
N GLU A 142 -9.36 -20.63 2.40
CA GLU A 142 -10.67 -21.27 2.26
C GLU A 142 -11.76 -20.25 1.93
N SER A 143 -12.72 -20.68 1.12
CA SER A 143 -13.85 -19.86 0.69
C SER A 143 -15.18 -20.52 1.01
N ASN A 144 -16.17 -19.73 1.43
CA ASN A 144 -17.52 -20.20 1.69
C ASN A 144 -18.54 -19.06 1.58
N SER A 145 -19.78 -19.35 1.18
CA SER A 145 -20.87 -18.35 1.17
C SER A 145 -21.24 -17.87 2.58
N VAL A 146 -20.90 -18.63 3.62
CA VAL A 146 -21.10 -18.30 5.02
C VAL A 146 -19.75 -18.11 5.72
N LEU A 147 -19.47 -16.89 6.17
CA LEU A 147 -18.22 -16.51 6.85
C LEU A 147 -17.83 -17.49 7.97
N LEU A 148 -18.80 -17.86 8.81
CA LEU A 148 -18.56 -18.75 9.93
C LEU A 148 -18.09 -20.15 9.51
N GLU A 149 -18.52 -20.64 8.35
CA GLU A 149 -18.08 -21.94 7.82
C GLU A 149 -16.64 -21.89 7.30
N ALA A 150 -16.23 -20.78 6.66
CA ALA A 150 -14.83 -20.54 6.30
C ALA A 150 -13.93 -20.47 7.56
N MET A 151 -14.37 -19.75 8.60
CA MET A 151 -13.65 -19.68 9.87
C MET A 151 -13.59 -21.03 10.61
N LYS A 152 -14.64 -21.86 10.53
CA LYS A 152 -14.62 -23.23 11.06
C LYS A 152 -13.64 -24.13 10.32
N ALA A 153 -13.41 -23.91 9.02
CA ALA A 153 -12.37 -24.62 8.28
C ALA A 153 -10.97 -24.26 8.80
N LEU A 154 -10.72 -22.99 9.09
CA LEU A 154 -9.48 -22.54 9.75
C LEU A 154 -9.30 -23.23 11.10
N TYR A 155 -10.34 -23.20 11.95
CA TYR A 155 -10.32 -23.88 13.25
C TYR A 155 -9.92 -25.36 13.15
N ARG A 156 -10.61 -26.12 12.28
CA ARG A 156 -10.36 -27.56 12.10
C ARG A 156 -8.93 -27.84 11.64
N THR A 157 -8.45 -27.03 10.69
CA THR A 157 -7.10 -27.16 10.14
C THR A 157 -6.05 -26.86 11.20
N ALA A 158 -6.17 -25.73 11.90
CA ALA A 158 -5.23 -25.30 12.93
C ALA A 158 -5.19 -26.27 14.12
N ALA A 159 -6.35 -26.75 14.60
CA ALA A 159 -6.43 -27.70 15.71
C ALA A 159 -5.77 -29.05 15.39
N THR A 160 -5.72 -29.43 14.11
CA THR A 160 -5.06 -30.67 13.67
C THR A 160 -3.56 -30.49 13.51
N GLN A 161 -3.11 -29.30 13.09
CA GLN A 161 -1.72 -29.04 12.72
C GLN A 161 -0.86 -28.47 13.87
N GLN A 162 -1.47 -27.79 14.84
CA GLN A 162 -0.73 -26.99 15.83
C GLN A 162 -1.33 -27.11 17.23
N LYS A 163 -0.48 -26.94 18.24
CA LYS A 163 -0.91 -26.84 19.64
C LYS A 163 -1.15 -25.37 19.99
N LYS A 164 -2.30 -25.08 20.60
CA LYS A 164 -2.62 -23.74 21.11
C LYS A 164 -1.66 -23.35 22.23
N GLN A 165 -0.96 -22.22 22.05
CA GLN A 165 -0.05 -21.63 23.04
C GLN A 165 -0.44 -20.19 23.41
N ASN A 166 -1.17 -19.50 22.54
CA ASN A 166 -1.76 -18.20 22.87
C ASN A 166 -2.92 -18.39 23.87
N LEU A 167 -2.76 -17.85 25.08
CA LEU A 167 -3.72 -18.00 26.18
C LEU A 167 -4.51 -16.72 26.51
N LEU A 168 -3.98 -15.56 26.12
CA LEU A 168 -4.57 -14.25 26.36
C LEU A 168 -4.83 -13.57 25.02
N ILE A 169 -5.95 -13.93 24.39
CA ILE A 169 -6.39 -13.38 23.11
C ILE A 169 -7.57 -12.47 23.38
N ASN A 170 -7.55 -11.27 22.82
CA ASN A 170 -8.61 -10.27 22.98
C ASN A 170 -10.00 -10.83 22.63
N ASP A 171 -11.04 -10.34 23.30
CA ASP A 171 -12.43 -10.75 23.03
C ASP A 171 -13.07 -9.95 21.88
N THR A 172 -12.55 -8.74 21.62
CA THR A 172 -13.10 -7.78 20.66
C THR A 172 -12.05 -7.42 19.60
N PRO A 173 -12.46 -7.21 18.34
CA PRO A 173 -11.53 -6.75 17.30
C PRO A 173 -11.00 -5.35 17.64
N GLU A 174 -9.68 -5.18 17.64
CA GLU A 174 -9.03 -3.88 17.86
C GLU A 174 -8.94 -3.11 16.53
N THR A 175 -9.93 -2.26 16.26
CA THR A 175 -10.02 -1.38 15.08
C THR A 175 -9.67 0.07 15.42
N GLY A 176 -9.62 0.95 14.41
CA GLY A 176 -9.38 2.39 14.60
C GLY A 176 -7.95 2.75 14.98
N LEU A 177 -7.00 1.85 14.70
CA LEU A 177 -5.58 2.06 14.92
C LEU A 177 -5.02 2.94 13.79
N ALA A 178 -4.31 4.00 14.16
CA ALA A 178 -3.73 4.92 13.18
C ALA A 178 -2.42 4.36 12.59
N ILE A 179 -2.30 4.46 11.27
CA ILE A 179 -1.06 4.24 10.52
C ILE A 179 -0.61 5.56 9.95
N ASN A 180 0.59 6.00 10.31
CA ASN A 180 1.16 7.25 9.80
C ASN A 180 2.24 6.96 8.73
N PRO A 181 1.92 7.09 7.42
CA PRO A 181 2.90 6.94 6.35
C PRO A 181 3.81 8.15 6.16
N ILE A 182 3.48 9.31 6.76
CA ILE A 182 4.25 10.55 6.61
C ILE A 182 5.25 10.65 7.76
N LEU A 183 6.52 10.38 7.46
CA LEU A 183 7.61 10.44 8.45
C LEU A 183 7.96 11.88 8.87
N GLY A 184 7.85 12.83 7.94
CA GLY A 184 8.11 14.25 8.20
C GLY A 184 6.85 15.03 8.56
N LYS A 185 6.84 16.32 8.23
CA LYS A 185 5.66 17.18 8.40
C LYS A 185 4.71 17.06 7.21
N ARG A 186 3.42 17.03 7.52
CA ARG A 186 2.34 17.26 6.56
C ARG A 186 2.18 18.76 6.33
N ASN A 187 2.17 19.18 5.07
CA ASN A 187 2.03 20.58 4.67
C ASN A 187 0.84 20.73 3.70
N GLU A 188 -0.07 21.64 4.03
CA GLU A 188 -1.23 22.03 3.20
C GLU A 188 -0.88 23.18 2.25
N PHE A 189 0.30 23.09 1.64
CA PHE A 189 0.79 23.99 0.62
C PHE A 189 1.81 23.25 -0.24
N TYR A 190 2.13 23.78 -1.42
CA TYR A 190 3.19 23.24 -2.27
C TYR A 190 4.56 23.78 -1.87
N ALA A 191 5.58 22.91 -1.88
CA ALA A 191 6.94 23.32 -1.58
C ALA A 191 7.45 24.37 -2.58
N PRO A 192 7.80 25.60 -2.14
CA PRO A 192 8.34 26.63 -3.05
C PRO A 192 9.66 26.20 -3.71
N ASP A 193 10.43 25.36 -3.01
CA ASP A 193 11.74 24.88 -3.45
C ASP A 193 11.67 23.97 -4.70
N LEU A 194 10.50 23.42 -5.05
CA LEU A 194 10.30 22.71 -6.32
C LEU A 194 10.66 23.57 -7.55
N LYS A 195 10.70 24.90 -7.41
CA LYS A 195 11.15 25.84 -8.46
C LYS A 195 12.63 25.69 -8.80
N VAL A 196 13.44 25.23 -7.85
CA VAL A 196 14.90 25.08 -7.99
C VAL A 196 15.33 23.62 -7.94
N ASP A 197 14.69 22.84 -7.08
CA ASP A 197 15.03 21.46 -6.78
C ASP A 197 14.27 20.48 -7.68
N PRO A 198 14.96 19.48 -8.26
CA PRO A 198 14.34 18.60 -9.24
C PRO A 198 13.48 17.51 -8.59
N LEU A 199 12.36 17.21 -9.27
CA LEU A 199 11.40 16.19 -8.91
C LEU A 199 11.72 14.84 -9.59
N ALA A 200 11.72 13.76 -8.81
CA ALA A 200 11.70 12.40 -9.32
C ALA A 200 10.26 11.97 -9.62
N VAL A 201 10.01 11.56 -10.86
CA VAL A 201 8.75 10.90 -11.26
C VAL A 201 9.08 9.44 -11.52
N GLN A 202 8.75 8.56 -10.60
CA GLN A 202 9.08 7.14 -10.75
C GLN A 202 8.14 6.49 -11.76
N LYS A 203 8.73 5.71 -12.65
CA LYS A 203 8.00 4.83 -13.56
C LYS A 203 7.25 3.74 -12.78
N THR A 204 6.13 3.34 -13.35
CA THR A 204 5.25 2.26 -12.89
C THR A 204 5.74 0.88 -13.31
N GLY A 205 6.59 0.79 -14.33
CA GLY A 205 7.05 -0.47 -14.91
C GLY A 205 6.11 -1.03 -15.99
N ASP A 206 4.98 -0.37 -16.26
CA ASP A 206 4.14 -0.61 -17.44
C ASP A 206 4.49 0.42 -18.52
N GLU A 207 4.99 -0.04 -19.67
CA GLU A 207 5.48 0.84 -20.74
C GLU A 207 4.39 1.79 -21.28
N ALA A 208 3.13 1.36 -21.33
CA ALA A 208 2.04 2.18 -21.83
C ALA A 208 1.71 3.31 -20.83
N ILE A 209 1.60 2.98 -19.55
CA ILE A 209 1.36 3.97 -18.48
C ILE A 209 2.54 4.92 -18.36
N ASP A 210 3.77 4.41 -18.41
CA ASP A 210 4.98 5.21 -18.28
C ASP A 210 5.12 6.24 -19.40
N LYS A 211 4.76 5.86 -20.63
CA LYS A 211 4.72 6.76 -21.78
C LYS A 211 3.66 7.86 -21.64
N GLU A 212 2.48 7.51 -21.14
CA GLU A 212 1.41 8.48 -20.89
C GLU A 212 1.77 9.45 -19.76
N LEU A 213 2.36 8.93 -18.68
CA LEU A 213 2.85 9.70 -17.53
C LEU A 213 3.91 10.73 -17.97
N GLU A 214 4.90 10.28 -18.75
CA GLU A 214 5.94 11.16 -19.29
C GLU A 214 5.36 12.24 -20.21
N ALA A 215 4.39 11.89 -21.06
CA ALA A 215 3.71 12.84 -21.93
C ALA A 215 2.93 13.92 -21.13
N ILE A 216 2.19 13.51 -20.09
CA ILE A 216 1.47 14.44 -19.21
C ILE A 216 2.43 15.38 -18.49
N PHE A 217 3.52 14.87 -17.92
CA PHE A 217 4.52 15.69 -17.23
C PHE A 217 5.20 16.67 -18.18
N THR A 218 5.68 16.19 -19.34
CA THR A 218 6.35 17.04 -20.34
C THR A 218 5.45 18.17 -20.84
N ALA A 219 4.16 17.91 -21.02
CA ALA A 219 3.22 18.91 -21.51
C ALA A 219 2.72 19.88 -20.44
N ASN A 220 2.68 19.49 -19.16
CA ASN A 220 1.97 20.27 -18.13
C ASN A 220 2.84 20.75 -16.97
N TYR A 221 3.93 20.04 -16.62
CA TYR A 221 4.78 20.34 -15.47
C TYR A 221 5.94 21.28 -15.87
N PRO A 222 5.96 22.54 -15.40
CA PRO A 222 6.88 23.56 -15.92
C PRO A 222 8.25 23.58 -15.24
N LEU A 223 8.47 22.74 -14.21
CA LEU A 223 9.67 22.75 -13.38
C LEU A 223 10.60 21.58 -13.74
N LYS A 224 11.79 21.54 -13.15
CA LYS A 224 12.75 20.46 -13.39
C LYS A 224 12.21 19.14 -12.85
N PHE A 225 12.12 18.13 -13.71
CA PHE A 225 11.80 16.77 -13.31
C PHE A 225 12.68 15.76 -14.06
N LYS A 226 12.73 14.54 -13.54
CA LYS A 226 13.36 13.40 -14.20
C LYS A 226 12.49 12.17 -14.04
N MET A 227 12.25 11.47 -15.15
CA MET A 227 11.69 10.12 -15.11
C MET A 227 12.72 9.18 -14.48
N ALA A 228 12.38 8.63 -13.32
CA ALA A 228 13.21 7.70 -12.59
C ALA A 228 12.78 6.27 -12.91
N GLU A 229 13.75 5.37 -13.01
CA GLU A 229 13.48 3.94 -13.18
C GLU A 229 12.61 3.42 -12.03
N PRO A 230 11.76 2.42 -12.30
CA PRO A 230 10.92 1.83 -11.27
C PRO A 230 11.81 1.30 -10.14
N ASN A 231 11.27 1.28 -8.93
CA ASN A 231 11.89 0.66 -7.75
C ASN A 231 13.12 1.32 -7.15
N LEU A 232 13.61 2.44 -7.72
CA LEU A 232 14.71 3.17 -7.09
C LEU A 232 14.33 3.60 -5.68
N THR A 233 15.21 3.33 -4.73
CA THR A 233 15.08 3.79 -3.36
C THR A 233 15.26 5.31 -3.31
N GLU A 234 14.66 5.97 -2.34
CA GLU A 234 14.84 7.40 -2.13
C GLU A 234 16.31 7.80 -1.95
N LYS A 235 17.10 6.92 -1.32
CA LYS A 235 18.56 7.07 -1.21
C LYS A 235 19.26 7.10 -2.57
N GLU A 236 18.81 6.28 -3.52
CA GLU A 236 19.35 6.26 -4.88
C GLU A 236 18.89 7.47 -5.69
N LEU A 237 17.63 7.88 -5.55
CA LEU A 237 17.12 9.12 -6.16
C LEU A 237 17.93 10.33 -5.69
N ARG A 238 18.22 10.40 -4.38
CA ARG A 238 19.07 11.44 -3.80
C ARG A 238 20.48 11.45 -4.39
N LYS A 239 21.10 10.29 -4.59
CA LYS A 239 22.42 10.19 -5.25
C LYS A 239 22.40 10.70 -6.69
N GLN A 240 21.24 10.72 -7.35
CA GLN A 240 21.06 11.31 -8.67
C GLN A 240 20.76 12.83 -8.63
N GLY A 241 20.80 13.45 -7.45
CA GLY A 241 20.52 14.87 -7.26
C GLY A 241 19.02 15.21 -7.24
N LEU A 242 18.15 14.21 -7.16
CA LEU A 242 16.69 14.40 -7.02
C LEU A 242 16.38 14.61 -5.53
N LEU A 243 15.64 15.66 -5.21
CA LEU A 243 15.35 16.04 -3.83
C LEU A 243 13.88 15.84 -3.46
N TYR A 244 13.00 15.84 -4.46
CA TYR A 244 11.59 15.54 -4.31
C TYR A 244 11.22 14.27 -5.06
N VAL A 245 10.16 13.61 -4.62
CA VAL A 245 9.54 12.48 -5.33
C VAL A 245 8.03 12.70 -5.43
N LEU A 246 7.46 12.34 -6.58
CA LEU A 246 6.02 12.26 -6.76
C LEU A 246 5.51 10.99 -6.09
N CYS A 247 4.61 11.14 -5.13
CA CYS A 247 3.93 10.04 -4.49
C CYS A 247 2.46 9.99 -4.93
N VAL A 248 1.88 8.80 -4.86
CA VAL A 248 0.46 8.55 -5.15
C VAL A 248 -0.16 7.71 -4.04
N VAL A 249 -1.39 8.06 -3.68
CA VAL A 249 -2.28 7.22 -2.88
C VAL A 249 -3.45 6.79 -3.77
N HIS A 250 -3.72 5.48 -3.81
CA HIS A 250 -4.84 4.90 -4.52
C HIS A 250 -5.64 3.97 -3.61
N THR A 251 -6.76 4.46 -3.11
CA THR A 251 -7.67 3.76 -2.19
C THR A 251 -9.00 4.51 -2.11
N ARG A 252 -9.95 4.06 -1.29
CA ARG A 252 -11.20 4.80 -1.07
C ARG A 252 -10.92 6.20 -0.51
N GLY A 253 -11.74 7.16 -0.93
CA GLY A 253 -11.61 8.55 -0.54
C GLY A 253 -11.51 8.81 0.96
N ALA A 254 -12.34 8.14 1.77
CA ALA A 254 -12.30 8.24 3.23
C ALA A 254 -10.95 7.76 3.80
N VAL A 255 -10.48 6.59 3.36
CA VAL A 255 -9.20 6.00 3.77
C VAL A 255 -8.03 6.88 3.33
N ALA A 256 -8.08 7.43 2.12
CA ALA A 256 -7.03 8.32 1.62
C ALA A 256 -6.90 9.57 2.50
N LYS A 257 -8.02 10.17 2.94
CA LYS A 257 -7.99 11.31 3.86
C LYS A 257 -7.39 10.93 5.21
N GLU A 258 -7.78 9.80 5.78
CA GLU A 258 -7.25 9.30 7.05
C GLU A 258 -5.73 9.07 6.99
N LEU A 259 -5.26 8.30 5.99
CA LEU A 259 -3.83 8.00 5.80
C LEU A 259 -2.99 9.25 5.54
N LEU A 260 -3.57 10.25 4.88
CA LEU A 260 -2.91 11.52 4.60
C LEU A 260 -3.09 12.55 5.73
N GLY A 261 -3.65 12.15 6.88
CA GLY A 261 -3.76 12.98 8.08
C GLY A 261 -4.70 14.17 7.95
N TYR A 262 -5.74 14.06 7.13
CA TYR A 262 -6.83 15.04 7.09
C TYR A 262 -7.76 14.85 8.30
N ASP A 263 -8.46 15.91 8.68
CA ASP A 263 -9.44 15.85 9.77
C ASP A 263 -10.63 14.96 9.36
N MET A 264 -10.83 13.89 10.13
CA MET A 264 -11.93 12.92 9.97
C MET A 264 -13.06 13.15 10.98
N SER A 265 -13.03 14.24 11.77
CA SER A 265 -14.05 14.56 12.78
C SER A 265 -15.46 14.73 12.19
N LYS A 266 -15.54 15.10 10.91
CA LYS A 266 -16.78 15.21 10.16
C LYS A 266 -16.87 14.07 9.17
N SER A 267 -17.80 13.15 9.44
CA SER A 267 -18.15 12.11 8.47
C SER A 267 -18.75 12.76 7.23
N GLU A 268 -18.03 12.72 6.12
CA GLU A 268 -18.48 13.21 4.82
C GLU A 268 -18.95 12.04 3.94
N SER A 269 -20.17 12.11 3.43
CA SER A 269 -20.68 11.13 2.45
C SER A 269 -20.05 11.31 1.06
N ALA A 270 -19.52 12.49 0.77
CA ALA A 270 -18.83 12.81 -0.47
C ALA A 270 -17.64 13.75 -0.20
N LEU A 271 -16.54 13.48 -0.90
CA LEU A 271 -15.38 14.34 -1.00
C LEU A 271 -15.65 15.45 -2.01
N VAL A 272 -15.33 16.69 -1.62
CA VAL A 272 -15.31 17.83 -2.53
C VAL A 272 -13.88 17.96 -3.09
N SER A 273 -13.70 17.57 -4.35
CA SER A 273 -12.43 17.68 -5.06
C SER A 273 -12.39 18.88 -5.99
N VAL A 274 -11.25 19.55 -6.05
CA VAL A 274 -10.98 20.67 -6.95
C VAL A 274 -10.36 20.13 -8.23
N THR A 275 -11.07 20.28 -9.33
CA THR A 275 -10.67 19.75 -10.64
C THR A 275 -10.51 20.86 -11.67
N TYR A 276 -9.87 20.51 -12.78
CA TYR A 276 -9.62 21.44 -13.88
C TYR A 276 -9.93 20.76 -15.23
N PRO A 277 -11.17 20.51 -15.63
CA PRO A 277 -11.46 19.82 -16.89
C PRO A 277 -11.02 20.61 -18.14
N GLU A 278 -10.96 21.95 -18.08
CA GLU A 278 -10.56 22.82 -19.21
C GLU A 278 -9.79 24.06 -18.73
N THR A 279 -8.86 23.89 -17.79
CA THR A 279 -8.09 24.97 -17.10
C THR A 279 -8.89 25.86 -16.14
N THR A 280 -10.22 25.81 -16.17
CA THR A 280 -11.07 26.45 -15.16
C THR A 280 -11.17 25.59 -13.91
N GLN A 281 -11.07 26.22 -12.74
CA GLN A 281 -11.25 25.53 -11.47
C GLN A 281 -12.72 25.18 -11.27
N GLN A 282 -13.01 23.91 -10.99
CA GLN A 282 -14.35 23.41 -10.71
C GLN A 282 -14.35 22.54 -9.46
N LEU A 283 -15.53 22.38 -8.85
CA LEU A 283 -15.74 21.44 -7.74
C LEU A 283 -16.43 20.18 -8.27
N LYS A 284 -15.87 19.03 -7.92
CA LYS A 284 -16.40 17.71 -8.23
C LYS A 284 -16.67 16.97 -6.93
N ASN A 285 -17.91 16.52 -6.76
CA ASN A 285 -18.28 15.66 -5.64
C ASN A 285 -18.00 14.21 -6.00
N ILE A 286 -17.20 13.52 -5.19
CA ILE A 286 -16.87 12.11 -5.36
C ILE A 286 -17.34 11.38 -4.09
N PRO A 287 -18.16 10.32 -4.17
CA PRO A 287 -18.58 9.58 -2.98
C PRO A 287 -17.37 9.10 -2.15
N SER A 288 -17.46 9.15 -0.82
CA SER A 288 -16.31 8.87 0.06
C SER A 288 -15.80 7.44 -0.02
N ASN A 289 -16.67 6.49 -0.39
CA ASN A 289 -16.31 5.08 -0.61
C ASN A 289 -15.85 4.78 -2.05
N THR A 290 -15.75 5.78 -2.93
CA THR A 290 -15.19 5.58 -4.27
C THR A 290 -13.66 5.57 -4.20
N THR A 291 -13.05 4.63 -4.91
CA THR A 291 -11.60 4.58 -5.08
C THR A 291 -11.13 5.77 -5.92
N ILE A 292 -10.11 6.47 -5.42
CA ILE A 292 -9.53 7.65 -6.05
C ILE A 292 -8.01 7.55 -6.12
N PHE A 293 -7.41 8.40 -6.94
CA PHE A 293 -6.00 8.73 -6.95
C PHE A 293 -5.80 10.11 -6.33
N LYS A 294 -4.85 10.24 -5.39
CA LYS A 294 -4.36 11.51 -4.88
C LYS A 294 -2.85 11.54 -4.97
N PHE A 295 -2.32 12.54 -5.68
CA PHE A 295 -0.89 12.77 -5.79
C PHE A 295 -0.42 13.78 -4.75
N TYR A 296 0.84 13.67 -4.35
CA TYR A 296 1.50 14.65 -3.49
C TYR A 296 3.01 14.64 -3.74
N PHE A 297 3.69 15.71 -3.36
CA PHE A 297 5.14 15.77 -3.42
C PHE A 297 5.73 15.44 -2.05
N LYS A 298 6.78 14.64 -2.02
CA LYS A 298 7.52 14.34 -0.79
C LYS A 298 8.96 14.79 -0.94
N HIS A 299 9.45 15.55 0.04
CA HIS A 299 10.86 15.88 0.14
C HIS A 299 11.62 14.68 0.71
N ILE A 300 12.62 14.19 -0.02
CA ILE A 300 13.30 12.92 0.26
C ILE A 300 14.04 12.97 1.61
N ASP A 301 14.69 14.08 1.92
CA ASP A 301 15.56 14.13 3.11
C ASP A 301 14.80 14.31 4.42
N SER A 302 13.75 15.12 4.40
CA SER A 302 12.98 15.42 5.60
C SER A 302 11.75 14.54 5.75
N GLY A 303 11.35 13.82 4.70
CA GLY A 303 10.08 13.10 4.66
C GLY A 303 8.85 14.01 4.68
N ASN A 304 9.02 15.33 4.50
CA ASN A 304 7.92 16.28 4.48
C ASN A 304 7.03 16.01 3.26
N ALA A 305 5.72 15.93 3.47
CA ALA A 305 4.73 15.76 2.43
C ALA A 305 4.01 17.09 2.16
N PHE A 306 3.78 17.38 0.88
CA PHE A 306 3.20 18.62 0.37
C PHE A 306 1.99 18.30 -0.51
N PHE A 307 0.80 18.60 0.00
CA PHE A 307 -0.47 18.20 -0.60
C PHE A 307 -1.14 19.28 -1.45
N GLY A 308 -0.71 20.54 -1.26
CA GLY A 308 -1.44 21.72 -1.74
C GLY A 308 -2.54 22.15 -0.76
N THR A 309 -3.06 23.35 -0.97
CA THR A 309 -4.13 23.95 -0.13
C THR A 309 -5.52 23.34 -0.36
N LYS A 310 -5.70 22.57 -1.44
CA LYS A 310 -7.00 22.05 -1.88
C LYS A 310 -6.93 20.53 -2.07
N TRP A 311 -8.01 19.85 -1.72
CA TRP A 311 -8.19 18.45 -2.07
C TRP A 311 -8.52 18.34 -3.56
N ASP A 312 -7.76 17.57 -4.31
CA ASP A 312 -7.74 17.56 -5.79
C ASP A 312 -7.67 16.14 -6.38
N ALA A 313 -8.05 15.15 -5.58
CA ALA A 313 -8.12 13.74 -5.98
C ALA A 313 -9.16 13.49 -7.09
N ASP A 314 -8.95 12.46 -7.89
CA ASP A 314 -9.93 12.05 -8.92
C ASP A 314 -9.97 10.53 -9.07
N ILE A 315 -10.99 10.01 -9.75
CA ILE A 315 -11.19 8.57 -10.00
C ILE A 315 -10.14 8.04 -10.98
N THR A 316 -9.68 8.88 -11.92
CA THR A 316 -8.62 8.51 -12.86
C THR A 316 -7.29 9.14 -12.46
N TRP A 317 -6.20 8.40 -12.62
CA TRP A 317 -4.86 8.88 -12.26
C TRP A 317 -4.44 10.07 -13.13
N GLN A 318 -4.84 10.11 -14.41
CA GLN A 318 -4.54 11.22 -15.31
C GLN A 318 -5.16 12.52 -14.80
N GLN A 319 -6.44 12.48 -14.44
CA GLN A 319 -7.14 13.67 -13.99
C GLN A 319 -6.62 14.12 -12.62
N ALA A 320 -6.39 13.19 -11.69
CA ALA A 320 -5.81 13.49 -10.39
C ALA A 320 -4.41 14.12 -10.51
N LEU A 321 -3.57 13.60 -11.41
CA LEU A 321 -2.24 14.15 -11.66
C LEU A 321 -2.31 15.55 -12.29
N LEU A 322 -3.18 15.75 -13.28
CA LEU A 322 -3.40 17.05 -13.89
C LEU A 322 -3.91 18.07 -12.87
N ASN A 323 -4.82 17.67 -11.97
CA ASN A 323 -5.30 18.54 -10.91
C ASN A 323 -4.15 18.94 -9.96
N GLN A 324 -3.31 18.00 -9.54
CA GLN A 324 -2.14 18.26 -8.70
C GLN A 324 -1.15 19.23 -9.36
N ILE A 325 -0.84 19.03 -10.64
CA ILE A 325 0.08 19.92 -11.38
C ILE A 325 -0.54 21.31 -11.54
N ARG A 326 -1.82 21.42 -11.89
CA ARG A 326 -2.51 22.71 -12.08
C ARG A 326 -2.70 23.46 -10.77
N GLY A 327 -3.05 22.76 -9.70
CA GLY A 327 -3.10 23.29 -8.34
C GLY A 327 -1.77 23.88 -7.91
N MET A 328 -0.67 23.14 -8.14
CA MET A 328 0.68 23.61 -7.88
C MET A 328 1.02 24.89 -8.67
N LYS A 329 0.73 24.92 -9.97
CA LYS A 329 1.00 26.10 -10.81
C LYS A 329 0.23 27.33 -10.33
N ALA A 330 -1.04 27.15 -10.00
CA ALA A 330 -1.89 28.23 -9.50
C ALA A 330 -1.38 28.78 -8.16
N GLU A 331 -1.02 27.91 -7.20
CA GLU A 331 -0.57 28.30 -5.87
C GLU A 331 0.82 28.94 -5.89
N LEU A 332 1.77 28.35 -6.64
CA LEU A 332 3.14 28.85 -6.76
C LEU A 332 3.29 30.03 -7.74
N ARG A 333 2.18 30.44 -8.39
CA ARG A 333 2.13 31.52 -9.39
C ARG A 333 3.11 31.30 -10.55
N ILE A 334 3.12 30.08 -11.07
CA ILE A 334 3.96 29.70 -12.20
C ILE A 334 3.13 29.88 -13.47
N ASN A 335 3.52 30.85 -14.30
CA ASN A 335 2.86 31.09 -15.58
C ASN A 335 3.11 29.93 -16.55
N ASN A 336 2.17 29.72 -17.48
CA ASN A 336 2.28 28.72 -18.55
C ASN A 336 3.43 29.02 -19.49
#